data_AF-A0A7X8L7U5-F1
#
_entry.id   AF-A0A7X8L7U5-F1
#
_cell.length_a   1.000
_cell.length_b   1.000
_cell.length_c   1.000
_cell.angle_alpha   90.00
_cell.angle_beta   90.00
_cell.angle_gamma   90.00
#
_symmetry.space_group_name_H-M   'P 1'
#
loop_
_entity.id
_entity.type
_entity.pdbx_description
1 polymer ?
#
loop_
_entity_poly.entity_id
_entity_poly.type
_entity_poly.pdbx_seq_one_letter_code
_entity_poly.pdbx_strand_id
1 'polypeptide(L)'
;MSYTFFYISKNKLDQTFFNNLHENGYSAEDFTAGVKDRKSGFNYYNVEPFVIYLERFSKILDIDYREMGVAEYIQFFASALYKSDGFYFIFCNYDNTDIEKGYLHSYFEKCVKEEIVIEEFNKKTLDAQNLFEVGIAYLVKPT
;
A
#
# COMPACT_ATOMS: atom_id res chain seq x y z
N MET A 1 -13.64 -5.99 -12.95
CA MET A 1 -12.98 -6.58 -11.78
C MET A 1 -11.71 -5.81 -11.54
N SER A 2 -11.79 -4.84 -10.63
CA SER A 2 -10.70 -3.98 -10.20
C SER A 2 -9.91 -4.66 -9.08
N TYR A 3 -8.59 -4.61 -9.19
CA TYR A 3 -7.70 -5.02 -8.10
C TYR A 3 -7.11 -3.79 -7.44
N THR A 4 -6.85 -3.88 -6.14
CA THR A 4 -6.23 -2.78 -5.39
C THR A 4 -5.28 -3.31 -4.31
N PHE A 5 -4.48 -2.39 -3.77
CA PHE A 5 -3.45 -2.62 -2.78
C PHE A 5 -3.81 -1.93 -1.47
N PHE A 6 -3.74 -2.66 -0.36
CA PHE A 6 -3.89 -2.11 0.96
C PHE A 6 -2.65 -2.33 1.81
N TYR A 7 -2.33 -1.31 2.60
CA TYR A 7 -1.37 -1.39 3.67
C TYR A 7 -2.09 -1.24 5.00
N ILE A 8 -1.75 -2.09 5.97
CA ILE A 8 -2.26 -2.00 7.33
C ILE A 8 -1.05 -1.94 8.26
N SER A 9 -0.92 -0.86 9.02
CA SER A 9 0.24 -0.66 9.89
C SER A 9 -0.16 -0.10 11.26
N LYS A 10 0.61 -0.46 12.28
CA LYS A 10 0.53 0.20 13.59
C LYS A 10 1.21 1.57 13.59
N ASN A 11 2.12 1.80 12.64
CA ASN A 11 2.78 3.08 12.46
C ASN A 11 1.85 4.00 11.68
N LYS A 12 1.55 5.17 12.25
CA LYS A 12 0.79 6.20 11.56
C LYS A 12 1.73 7.07 10.74
N LEU A 13 1.51 7.15 9.43
CA LEU A 13 2.16 8.13 8.57
C LEU A 13 1.61 9.53 8.84
N ASP A 14 2.47 10.53 8.80
CA ASP A 14 2.08 11.92 8.99
C ASP A 14 1.51 12.54 7.70
N GLN A 15 0.83 13.67 7.84
CA GLN A 15 0.25 14.38 6.70
C GLN A 15 1.33 14.92 5.76
N THR A 16 2.55 15.19 6.26
CA THR A 16 3.68 15.64 5.46
C THR A 16 4.07 14.58 4.42
N PHE A 17 4.06 13.30 4.79
CA PHE A 17 4.30 12.20 3.87
C PHE A 17 3.25 12.16 2.75
N PHE A 18 1.96 12.23 3.09
CA PHE A 18 0.89 12.21 2.09
C PHE A 18 0.94 13.43 1.17
N ASN A 19 1.18 14.62 1.72
CA ASN A 19 1.32 15.83 0.93
C ASN A 19 2.50 15.73 -0.03
N ASN A 20 3.66 15.26 0.43
CA ASN A 20 4.81 15.02 -0.46
C ASN A 20 4.45 14.02 -1.55
N LEU A 21 3.75 12.93 -1.21
CA LEU A 21 3.36 11.90 -2.18
C LEU A 21 2.39 12.46 -3.24
N HIS A 22 1.39 13.25 -2.83
CA HIS A 22 0.43 13.92 -3.71
C HIS A 22 1.08 15.01 -4.58
N GLU A 23 1.97 15.81 -4.00
CA GLU A 23 2.75 16.83 -4.72
C GLU A 23 3.60 16.21 -5.84
N ASN A 24 3.98 14.93 -5.70
CA ASN A 24 4.73 14.19 -6.70
C ASN A 24 3.84 13.30 -7.61
N GLY A 25 2.53 13.56 -7.66
CA GLY A 25 1.64 12.98 -8.67
C GLY A 25 1.06 11.61 -8.32
N TYR A 26 1.19 11.17 -7.08
CA TYR A 26 0.66 9.89 -6.62
C TYR A 26 -0.59 10.05 -5.76
N SER A 27 -1.42 9.01 -5.71
CA SER A 27 -2.64 8.96 -4.88
C SER A 27 -2.53 7.90 -3.79
N ALA A 28 -2.24 8.32 -2.57
CA ALA A 28 -2.41 7.49 -1.38
C ALA A 28 -3.13 8.27 -0.30
N GLU A 29 -3.95 7.59 0.50
CA GLU A 29 -4.64 8.24 1.60
C GLU A 29 -4.69 7.33 2.84
N ASP A 30 -4.61 7.96 4.02
CA ASP A 30 -5.08 7.35 5.27
C ASP A 30 -6.62 7.31 5.25
N PHE A 31 -7.16 6.20 4.75
CA PHE A 31 -8.61 5.99 4.70
C PHE A 31 -9.14 5.26 5.94
N THR A 32 -8.37 5.20 7.03
CA THR A 32 -8.77 4.56 8.30
C THR A 32 -10.15 5.01 8.78
N ALA A 33 -10.50 6.28 8.54
CA ALA A 33 -11.81 6.83 8.88
C ALA A 33 -12.97 6.14 8.12
N GLY A 34 -12.72 5.67 6.89
CA GLY A 34 -13.67 4.98 6.03
C GLY A 34 -13.80 3.47 6.26
N VAL A 35 -12.90 2.85 7.05
CA VAL A 35 -12.99 1.43 7.41
C VAL A 35 -14.01 1.25 8.55
N LYS A 36 -15.13 0.58 8.27
CA LYS A 36 -16.26 0.41 9.19
C LYS A 36 -15.93 -0.50 10.37
N ASP A 37 -15.11 -1.52 10.13
CA ASP A 37 -14.70 -2.52 11.13
C ASP A 37 -13.26 -2.31 11.60
N ARG A 38 -12.77 -1.07 11.54
CA ARG A 38 -11.41 -0.73 11.93
C ARG A 38 -11.14 -1.19 13.37
N LYS A 39 -9.97 -1.79 13.58
CA LYS A 39 -9.44 -2.03 14.93
C LYS A 39 -8.53 -0.92 15.41
N SER A 40 -8.66 -0.64 16.71
CA SER A 40 -7.78 0.29 17.43
C SER A 40 -6.33 -0.16 17.33
N GLY A 41 -5.42 0.82 17.19
CA GLY A 41 -3.99 0.57 17.03
C GLY A 41 -3.56 0.19 15.61
N PHE A 42 -4.48 0.14 14.65
CA PHE A 42 -4.18 -0.05 13.23
C PHE A 42 -4.60 1.17 12.41
N ASN A 43 -3.77 1.51 11.43
CA ASN A 43 -4.04 2.47 10.38
C ASN A 43 -4.11 1.72 9.05
N TYR A 44 -4.97 2.19 8.15
CA TYR A 44 -5.31 1.55 6.88
C TYR A 44 -5.05 2.54 5.77
N TYR A 45 -4.29 2.11 4.77
CA TYR A 45 -3.91 2.93 3.64
C TYR A 45 -4.32 2.24 2.36
N ASN A 46 -5.00 2.99 1.50
CA ASN A 46 -5.27 2.58 0.13
C ASN A 46 -4.29 3.33 -0.77
N VAL A 47 -3.65 2.57 -1.65
CA VAL A 47 -2.59 3.05 -2.53
C VAL A 47 -3.05 2.69 -3.94
N GLU A 48 -3.62 3.68 -4.63
CA GLU A 48 -4.09 3.51 -5.99
C GLU A 48 -3.07 4.17 -6.94
N PRO A 49 -2.60 3.47 -7.98
CA PRO A 49 -1.77 4.08 -9.01
C PRO A 49 -2.66 4.93 -9.92
N PHE A 50 -3.23 6.01 -9.39
CA PHE A 50 -3.71 7.09 -10.23
C PHE A 50 -2.48 7.90 -10.63
N VAL A 51 -2.06 7.76 -11.89
CA VAL A 51 -1.29 8.81 -12.55
C VAL A 51 -2.25 9.99 -12.63
N ILE A 52 -2.28 10.83 -11.60
CA ILE A 52 -2.99 12.10 -11.70
C ILE A 52 -2.22 12.87 -12.77
N TYR A 53 -2.95 13.28 -13.82
CA TYR A 53 -2.50 14.13 -14.91
C TYR A 53 -1.99 15.48 -14.39
N LEU A 54 -0.84 15.50 -13.72
CA LEU A 54 -0.20 16.71 -13.25
C LEU A 54 0.94 17.06 -14.19
N GLU A 55 0.74 18.13 -14.96
CA GLU A 55 1.75 18.82 -15.76
C GLU A 55 2.83 19.52 -14.90
N ARG A 56 3.04 19.10 -13.64
CA ARG A 56 3.92 19.79 -12.69
C ARG A 56 5.15 18.96 -12.35
N PHE A 57 6.30 19.59 -12.61
CA PHE A 57 7.64 19.05 -12.49
C PHE A 57 8.20 19.29 -11.08
N SER A 58 8.37 18.23 -10.30
CA SER A 58 9.31 18.21 -9.18
C SER A 58 10.14 16.94 -9.27
N LYS A 59 11.44 17.03 -8.92
CA LYS A 59 12.33 15.87 -8.73
C LYS A 59 12.55 15.76 -7.22
N ILE A 60 12.35 14.58 -6.62
CA ILE A 60 12.87 14.27 -5.30
C ILE A 60 13.68 12.97 -5.44
N LEU A 61 14.92 12.98 -4.95
CA LEU A 61 15.78 11.80 -4.83
C LEU A 61 16.15 11.08 -6.15
N ASP A 62 16.68 11.80 -7.16
CA ASP A 62 17.27 11.24 -8.39
C ASP A 62 16.41 10.28 -9.24
N ILE A 63 15.14 10.07 -8.89
CA ILE A 63 14.20 9.23 -9.62
C ILE A 63 13.39 10.11 -10.59
N ASP A 64 13.34 9.74 -11.87
CA ASP A 64 12.41 10.36 -12.83
C ASP A 64 11.01 9.77 -12.62
N TYR A 65 10.10 10.59 -12.09
CA TYR A 65 8.71 10.19 -11.82
C TYR A 65 7.93 9.71 -13.04
N ARG A 66 8.37 10.06 -14.27
CA ARG A 66 7.76 9.56 -15.51
C ARG A 66 8.09 8.11 -15.79
N GLU A 67 9.13 7.58 -15.14
CA GLU A 67 9.60 6.20 -15.31
C GLU A 67 9.16 5.30 -14.14
N MET A 68 8.66 5.87 -13.05
CA MET A 68 8.11 5.09 -11.92
C MET A 68 6.78 4.44 -12.30
N GLY A 69 6.81 3.11 -12.41
CA GLY A 69 5.63 2.28 -12.56
C GLY A 69 4.94 1.98 -11.22
N VAL A 70 3.94 1.12 -11.30
CA VAL A 70 3.16 0.66 -10.13
C VAL A 70 4.05 0.01 -9.08
N ALA A 71 5.09 -0.72 -9.51
CA ALA A 71 6.01 -1.42 -8.62
C ALA A 71 6.79 -0.44 -7.74
N GLU A 72 7.41 0.57 -8.37
CA GLU A 72 8.19 1.61 -7.69
C GLU A 72 7.32 2.40 -6.71
N TYR A 73 6.06 2.64 -7.08
CA TYR A 73 5.10 3.30 -6.20
C TYR A 73 4.78 2.48 -4.94
N ILE A 74 4.51 1.19 -5.11
CA ILE A 74 4.26 0.27 -3.99
C ILE A 74 5.50 0.19 -3.07
N GLN A 75 6.70 0.09 -3.64
CA GLN A 75 7.95 0.08 -2.87
C GLN A 75 8.19 1.39 -2.11
N PHE A 76 7.93 2.54 -2.74
CA PHE A 76 8.10 3.84 -2.10
C PHE A 76 7.18 3.96 -0.88
N PHE A 77 5.91 3.56 -1.00
CA PHE A 77 4.99 3.59 0.14
C PHE A 77 5.42 2.63 1.26
N ALA A 78 5.85 1.42 0.89
CA ALA A 78 6.41 0.45 1.84
C ALA A 78 7.62 1.00 2.62
N SER A 79 8.47 1.80 1.96
CA SER A 79 9.67 2.41 2.59
C SER A 79 9.33 3.34 3.77
N ALA A 80 8.13 3.90 3.80
CA ALA A 80 7.66 4.72 4.91
C ALA A 80 7.13 3.88 6.09
N LEU A 81 6.67 2.66 5.81
CA LEU A 81 5.94 1.81 6.75
C LEU A 81 6.78 0.69 7.39
N TYR A 82 7.82 0.21 6.73
CA TYR A 82 8.59 -0.97 7.17
C TYR A 82 9.41 -0.79 8.46
N LYS A 83 9.32 0.36 9.12
CA LYS A 83 10.01 0.66 10.38
C LYS A 83 9.42 -0.15 11.55
N SER A 84 10.26 -0.46 12.55
CA SER A 84 9.87 -1.10 13.81
C SER A 84 9.15 -2.46 13.63
N ASP A 85 7.83 -2.49 13.75
CA ASP A 85 7.00 -3.71 13.71
C ASP A 85 6.66 -4.17 12.28
N GLY A 86 7.05 -3.40 11.26
CA GLY A 86 6.69 -3.66 9.87
C GLY A 86 5.24 -3.26 9.55
N PHE A 87 4.70 -3.85 8.49
CA PHE A 87 3.32 -3.61 8.03
C PHE A 87 2.74 -4.84 7.35
N TYR A 88 1.41 -4.90 7.26
CA TYR A 88 0.73 -5.88 6.42
C TYR A 88 0.45 -5.29 5.05
N PHE A 89 0.75 -6.05 4.01
CA PHE A 89 0.36 -5.77 2.63
C PHE A 89 -0.69 -6.77 2.16
N ILE A 90 -1.70 -6.28 1.45
CA ILE A 90 -2.76 -7.10 0.88
C ILE A 90 -2.99 -6.68 -0.56
N PHE A 91 -2.95 -7.65 -1.47
CA PHE A 91 -3.50 -7.54 -2.81
C PHE A 91 -4.89 -8.20 -2.83
N CYS A 92 -5.90 -7.50 -3.35
CA CYS A 92 -7.26 -8.01 -3.33
C CYS A 92 -8.11 -7.50 -4.49
N ASN A 93 -9.18 -8.23 -4.78
CA ASN A 93 -10.26 -7.75 -5.64
C ASN A 93 -11.12 -6.75 -4.85
N TYR A 94 -11.39 -5.59 -5.44
CA TYR A 94 -12.20 -4.56 -4.81
C TYR A 94 -13.70 -4.80 -5.05
N ASP A 95 -14.09 -5.07 -6.31
CA ASP A 95 -15.48 -5.05 -6.75
C ASP A 95 -16.33 -6.18 -6.12
N ASN A 96 -17.52 -5.84 -5.63
CA ASN A 96 -18.49 -6.75 -5.02
C ASN A 96 -17.97 -7.51 -3.79
N THR A 97 -16.94 -6.98 -3.11
CA THR A 97 -16.35 -7.62 -1.93
C THR A 97 -16.76 -6.94 -0.61
N ASP A 98 -16.44 -7.59 0.51
CA ASP A 98 -16.55 -7.00 1.85
C ASP A 98 -15.74 -5.69 1.97
N ILE A 99 -14.66 -5.55 1.18
CA ILE A 99 -13.78 -4.38 1.17
C ILE A 99 -14.49 -3.15 0.60
N GLU A 100 -15.17 -3.28 -0.55
CA GLU A 100 -15.99 -2.20 -1.13
C GLU A 100 -17.07 -1.72 -0.15
N LYS A 101 -17.60 -2.64 0.65
CA LYS A 101 -18.59 -2.33 1.70
C LYS A 101 -17.97 -1.70 2.96
N GLY A 102 -16.65 -1.57 3.01
CA GLY A 102 -15.89 -0.93 4.09
C GLY A 102 -15.42 -1.89 5.20
N TYR A 103 -15.44 -3.21 4.99
CA TYR A 103 -15.06 -4.24 5.98
C TYR A 103 -13.65 -4.81 5.73
N LEU A 104 -12.66 -3.92 5.57
CA LEU A 104 -11.29 -4.33 5.26
C LEU A 104 -10.65 -5.13 6.40
N HIS A 105 -10.91 -4.79 7.67
CA HIS A 105 -10.22 -5.49 8.76
C HIS A 105 -10.68 -6.95 8.88
N SER A 106 -11.97 -7.21 8.71
CA SER A 106 -12.51 -8.58 8.67
C SER A 106 -11.98 -9.36 7.47
N TYR A 107 -11.81 -8.71 6.31
CA TYR A 107 -11.14 -9.33 5.17
C TYR A 107 -9.69 -9.69 5.51
N PHE A 108 -8.95 -8.74 6.09
CA PHE A 108 -7.60 -8.99 6.60
C PHE A 108 -7.58 -10.20 7.53
N GLU A 109 -8.43 -10.29 8.55
CA GLU A 109 -8.43 -11.41 9.51
C GLU A 109 -8.70 -12.78 8.85
N LYS A 110 -9.40 -12.83 7.72
CA LYS A 110 -9.67 -14.05 6.95
C LYS A 110 -8.49 -14.47 6.06
N CYS A 111 -7.58 -13.56 5.71
CA CYS A 111 -6.44 -13.86 4.85
C CYS A 111 -5.44 -14.82 5.53
N VAL A 112 -4.81 -15.68 4.74
CA VAL A 112 -3.61 -16.43 5.14
C VAL A 112 -2.50 -15.44 5.47
N LYS A 113 -1.79 -15.67 6.57
CA LYS A 113 -0.68 -14.80 7.01
C LYS A 113 0.64 -15.40 6.56
N GLU A 114 1.41 -14.60 5.85
CA GLU A 114 2.76 -14.96 5.40
C GLU A 114 3.72 -13.87 5.86
N GLU A 115 4.86 -14.24 6.42
CA GLU A 115 5.89 -13.27 6.77
C GLU A 115 6.94 -13.22 5.66
N ILE A 116 7.31 -12.00 5.26
CA ILE A 116 8.37 -11.74 4.28
C ILE A 116 9.22 -10.56 4.75
N VAL A 117 10.46 -10.48 4.28
CA VAL A 117 11.33 -9.29 4.51
C VAL A 117 11.14 -8.25 3.41
N ILE A 118 11.55 -7.01 3.67
CA ILE A 118 11.38 -5.90 2.71
C ILE A 118 12.08 -6.17 1.37
N GLU A 119 13.20 -6.90 1.34
CA GLU A 119 13.89 -7.26 0.11
C GLU A 119 13.06 -8.23 -0.75
N GLU A 120 12.38 -9.19 -0.12
CA GLU A 120 11.49 -10.14 -0.81
C GLU A 120 10.24 -9.44 -1.33
N PHE A 121 9.67 -8.52 -0.53
CA PHE A 121 8.57 -7.67 -0.95
C PHE A 121 8.94 -6.83 -2.19
N ASN A 122 10.12 -6.20 -2.16
CA ASN A 122 10.63 -5.40 -3.29
C ASN A 122 10.89 -6.27 -4.54
N LYS A 123 11.34 -7.52 -4.37
CA LYS A 123 11.48 -8.44 -5.50
C LYS A 123 10.12 -8.82 -6.10
N LYS A 124 9.12 -9.14 -5.26
CA LYS A 124 7.76 -9.51 -5.70
C LYS A 124 7.04 -8.36 -6.41
N THR A 125 7.27 -7.12 -6.00
CA THR A 125 6.68 -5.94 -6.67
C THR A 125 7.19 -5.74 -8.10
N LEU A 126 8.45 -6.08 -8.38
CA LEU A 126 9.08 -5.90 -9.71
C LEU A 126 8.83 -7.08 -10.66
N ASP A 127 8.46 -8.25 -10.13
CA ASP A 127 8.39 -9.49 -10.90
C ASP A 127 6.94 -9.83 -11.31
N ALA A 128 6.63 -9.66 -12.59
CA ALA A 128 5.33 -10.01 -13.15
C ALA A 128 4.99 -11.52 -13.05
N GLN A 129 5.99 -12.38 -12.82
CA GLN A 129 5.79 -13.83 -12.65
C GLN A 129 5.57 -14.23 -11.18
N ASN A 130 5.85 -13.33 -10.23
CA ASN A 130 5.85 -13.61 -8.80
C ASN A 130 4.92 -12.65 -8.05
N LEU A 131 3.70 -12.53 -8.60
CA LEU A 131 2.66 -11.60 -8.14
C LEU A 131 2.20 -11.94 -6.71
N PHE A 132 1.78 -10.91 -5.99
CA PHE A 132 1.05 -11.07 -4.74
C PHE A 132 -0.26 -11.81 -4.98
N GLU A 133 -0.61 -12.73 -4.09
CA GLU A 133 -1.81 -13.54 -4.23
C GLU A 133 -2.99 -12.93 -3.48
N VAL A 134 -4.17 -13.03 -4.09
CA VAL A 134 -5.43 -12.63 -3.44
C VAL A 134 -5.71 -13.58 -2.29
N GLY A 135 -6.03 -13.02 -1.12
CA GLY A 135 -6.33 -13.80 0.09
C GLY A 135 -5.11 -14.10 0.97
N ILE A 136 -3.92 -13.60 0.59
CA ILE A 136 -2.75 -13.59 1.45
C ILE A 136 -2.55 -12.16 2.00
N ALA A 137 -2.25 -12.06 3.30
CA ALA A 137 -1.79 -10.85 3.95
C ALA A 137 -0.33 -11.04 4.35
N TYR A 138 0.54 -10.34 3.63
CA TYR A 138 2.00 -10.42 3.82
C TYR A 138 2.41 -9.48 4.95
N LEU A 139 2.90 -10.01 6.07
CA LEU A 139 3.58 -9.23 7.09
C LEU A 139 5.01 -8.94 6.61
N VAL A 140 5.21 -7.72 6.12
CA VAL A 140 6.50 -7.23 5.64
C VAL A 140 7.29 -6.68 6.82
N LYS A 141 8.39 -7.34 7.17
CA LYS A 141 9.27 -6.97 8.28
C LYS A 141 10.49 -6.17 7.79
N PRO A 142 11.04 -5.27 8.62
CA PRO A 142 12.39 -4.76 8.42
C PRO A 142 13.41 -5.91 8.51
N THR A 143 14.51 -5.74 7.80
CA THR A 143 15.68 -6.64 7.80
C THR A 143 16.37 -6.70 9.16
#